data_AF-A0A6B2TGE6-F1
#
_entry.id   AF-A0A6B2TGE6-F1
#
_cell.length_a   1.000
_cell.length_b   1.000
_cell.length_c   1.000
_cell.angle_alpha   90.00
_cell.angle_beta   90.00
_cell.angle_gamma   90.00
#
_symmetry.space_group_name_H-M   'P 1'
#
loop_
_entity.id
_entity.type
_entity.pdbx_description
1 polymer ?
#
loop_
_entity_poly.entity_id
_entity_poly.type
_entity_poly.pdbx_seq_one_letter_code
_entity_poly.pdbx_strand_id
1 'polypeptide(L)'
;MPSRSSSTGAPETARWLLRGRDGRLTAYARAEGGLLRWTETRPGGPDWEGPAFFEAPDLTYLTLAQGTDGYVHFLGRRERRDAEGKPLVDVVHSIQYQSGRPLMDWRSLGNPHTKLVERAPHLGAPAAAVDTAGTVHVFVRDAVGSVRMRREGKGGKWEGWKDFKVRDTLDGTVAVATSTGRIEVLAPSGKATLRWAQEKRGGDLVRADDVPLVPAPGSGTALETGPDRLTYYAADALG
;
A
#
# COMPACT_ATOMS: atom_id res chain seq x y z
N MET A 1 18.96 11.44 11.11
CA MET A 1 17.78 10.55 11.20
C MET A 1 17.05 10.66 9.88
N PRO A 2 16.83 9.60 9.11
CA PRO A 2 16.03 9.73 7.88
C PRO A 2 14.62 10.17 8.29
N SER A 3 14.17 11.26 7.68
CA SER A 3 12.86 11.87 7.93
C SER A 3 11.76 10.85 7.64
N ARG A 4 10.94 10.54 8.66
CA ARG A 4 9.72 9.73 8.48
C ARG A 4 8.82 10.47 7.51
N SER A 5 8.31 9.81 6.46
CA SER A 5 7.28 10.44 5.63
C SER A 5 6.03 10.66 6.48
N SER A 6 5.62 11.92 6.59
CA SER A 6 4.35 12.31 7.20
C SER A 6 3.35 12.51 6.08
N SER A 7 2.33 11.63 5.98
CA SER A 7 1.35 11.74 4.89
C SER A 7 0.68 13.11 4.92
N THR A 8 0.66 13.81 3.80
CA THR A 8 0.06 15.15 3.59
C THR A 8 -1.49 15.13 3.56
N GLY A 9 -2.13 14.17 4.21
CA GLY A 9 -3.60 14.01 4.23
C GLY A 9 -4.16 13.28 2.99
N ALA A 10 -3.51 13.37 1.83
CA ALA A 10 -3.72 12.43 0.73
C ALA A 10 -2.87 11.16 0.96
N PRO A 11 -3.35 9.95 0.62
CA PRO A 11 -2.48 8.80 0.41
C PRO A 11 -1.30 9.22 -0.48
N GLU A 12 -0.05 8.95 -0.09
CA GLU A 12 1.13 9.45 -0.83
C GLU A 12 1.32 8.77 -2.20
N THR A 13 0.54 7.72 -2.47
CA THR A 13 0.38 7.22 -3.84
C THR A 13 -0.72 8.00 -4.53
N ALA A 14 -0.57 8.29 -5.83
CA ALA A 14 -1.54 9.01 -6.68
C ALA A 14 -2.95 8.35 -6.81
N ARG A 15 -3.30 7.44 -5.89
CA ARG A 15 -4.50 6.62 -5.83
C ARG A 15 -5.49 7.11 -4.76
N TRP A 16 -5.61 8.42 -4.56
CA TRP A 16 -6.65 9.01 -3.71
C TRP A 16 -8.00 9.11 -4.41
N LEU A 17 -8.02 9.00 -5.74
CA LEU A 17 -9.20 9.01 -6.61
C LEU A 17 -9.31 7.67 -7.33
N LEU A 18 -10.41 6.94 -7.11
CA LEU A 18 -10.62 5.60 -7.67
C LEU A 18 -11.98 5.53 -8.36
N ARG A 19 -12.08 4.71 -9.41
CA ARG A 19 -13.32 4.54 -10.18
C ARG A 19 -14.01 3.24 -9.78
N GLY A 20 -15.26 3.33 -9.34
CA GLY A 20 -16.08 2.17 -9.04
C GLY A 20 -16.54 1.42 -10.30
N ARG A 21 -17.09 0.22 -10.10
CA ARG A 21 -17.77 -0.55 -11.17
C ARG A 21 -19.01 0.16 -11.73
N ASP A 22 -19.62 1.02 -10.93
CA ASP A 22 -20.73 1.89 -11.34
C ASP A 22 -20.26 3.09 -12.20
N GLY A 23 -18.96 3.18 -12.48
CA GLY A 23 -18.36 4.22 -13.30
C GLY A 23 -18.11 5.53 -12.59
N ARG A 24 -18.56 5.66 -11.33
CA ARG A 24 -18.42 6.87 -10.51
C ARG A 24 -17.03 6.97 -9.90
N LEU A 25 -16.51 8.18 -9.82
CA LEU A 25 -15.29 8.45 -9.08
C LEU A 25 -15.58 8.55 -7.57
N THR A 26 -14.65 8.04 -6.77
CA THR A 26 -14.65 8.14 -5.32
C THR A 26 -13.29 8.67 -4.86
N ALA A 27 -13.30 9.78 -4.12
CA ALA A 27 -12.11 10.37 -3.54
C ALA A 27 -12.01 9.99 -2.06
N TYR A 28 -10.80 9.73 -1.58
CA TYR A 28 -10.51 9.41 -0.18
C TYR A 28 -9.34 10.24 0.32
N ALA A 29 -9.42 10.67 1.58
CA ALA A 29 -8.35 11.36 2.28
C ALA A 29 -8.20 10.80 3.69
N ARG A 30 -6.98 10.67 4.20
CA ARG A 30 -6.75 10.40 5.62
C ARG A 30 -7.12 11.65 6.41
N ALA A 31 -7.82 11.47 7.53
CA ALA A 31 -8.14 12.52 8.48
C ALA A 31 -7.69 12.11 9.88
N GLU A 32 -7.71 13.04 10.82
CA GLU A 32 -7.52 12.71 12.23
C GLU A 32 -8.59 11.70 12.67
N GLY A 33 -8.17 10.63 13.34
CA GLY A 33 -9.07 9.56 13.81
C GLY A 33 -9.66 8.66 12.73
N GLY A 34 -9.40 8.90 11.43
CA GLY A 34 -10.07 8.13 10.38
C GLY A 34 -9.73 8.52 8.95
N LEU A 35 -10.74 8.44 8.08
CA LEU A 35 -10.67 8.89 6.69
C LEU A 35 -11.97 9.53 6.24
N LEU A 36 -11.86 10.41 5.26
CA LEU A 36 -12.96 11.07 4.58
C LEU A 36 -13.16 10.45 3.21
N ARG A 37 -14.41 10.45 2.74
CA ARG A 37 -14.78 10.00 1.40
C ARG A 37 -15.75 10.97 0.75
N TRP A 38 -15.53 11.21 -0.54
CA TRP A 38 -16.49 11.83 -1.44
C TRP A 38 -16.79 10.88 -2.60
N THR A 39 -18.02 10.86 -3.09
CA THR A 39 -18.41 10.01 -4.23
C THR A 39 -19.21 10.82 -5.22
N GLU A 40 -18.93 10.71 -6.51
CA GLU A 40 -19.79 11.33 -7.53
C GLU A 40 -21.25 10.86 -7.35
N THR A 41 -22.20 11.75 -7.57
CA THR A 41 -23.63 11.38 -7.60
C THR A 41 -23.96 10.59 -8.87
N ARG A 42 -23.31 10.93 -9.98
CA ARG A 42 -23.39 10.25 -11.29
C ARG A 42 -22.03 10.29 -12.01
N PRO A 43 -21.71 9.31 -12.87
CA PRO A 43 -20.42 9.27 -13.56
C PRO A 43 -20.11 10.55 -14.34
N GLY A 44 -18.94 11.15 -14.08
CA GLY A 44 -18.45 12.35 -14.78
C GLY A 44 -19.30 13.60 -14.55
N GLY A 45 -20.12 13.63 -13.48
CA GLY A 45 -20.90 14.79 -13.09
C GLY A 45 -20.12 15.77 -12.21
N PRO A 46 -20.59 17.02 -12.09
CA PRO A 46 -19.97 18.01 -11.21
C PRO A 46 -20.34 17.79 -9.73
N ASP A 47 -21.38 17.01 -9.44
CA ASP A 47 -21.97 16.88 -8.10
C ASP A 47 -21.44 15.65 -7.34
N TRP A 48 -21.12 15.84 -6.06
CA TRP A 48 -20.52 14.83 -5.18
C TRP A 48 -21.27 14.74 -3.84
N GLU A 49 -21.40 13.52 -3.32
CA GLU A 49 -21.81 13.24 -1.95
C GLU A 49 -20.60 13.28 -1.01
N GLY A 50 -20.79 13.78 0.22
CA GLY A 50 -19.76 13.79 1.26
C GLY A 50 -19.34 15.22 1.70
N PRO A 51 -18.31 15.34 2.57
CA PRO A 51 -17.49 14.24 3.08
C PRO A 51 -18.25 13.32 4.03
N ALA A 52 -18.15 12.02 3.82
CA ALA A 52 -18.49 11.02 4.81
C ALA A 52 -17.24 10.62 5.62
N PHE A 53 -17.32 10.65 6.94
CA PHE A 53 -16.24 10.23 7.83
C PHE A 53 -16.37 8.74 8.19
N PHE A 54 -15.24 8.03 8.19
CA PHE A 54 -15.12 6.64 8.60
C PHE A 54 -14.04 6.52 9.66
N GLU A 55 -14.40 5.96 10.81
CA GLU A 55 -13.47 5.75 11.91
C GLU A 55 -12.36 4.77 11.52
N ALA A 56 -11.13 5.17 11.82
CA ALA A 56 -9.94 4.34 11.73
C ALA A 56 -8.92 4.89 12.72
N PRO A 57 -9.15 4.71 14.03
CA PRO A 57 -8.33 5.30 15.07
C PRO A 57 -6.88 4.82 14.94
N ASP A 58 -5.96 5.68 15.35
CA ASP A 58 -4.53 5.40 15.44
C ASP A 58 -3.85 5.11 14.09
N LEU A 59 -4.52 5.35 12.96
CA LEU A 59 -3.89 5.29 11.65
C LEU A 59 -2.87 6.40 11.48
N THR A 60 -1.62 5.99 11.26
CA THR A 60 -0.47 6.86 10.96
C THR A 60 -0.20 6.96 9.46
N TYR A 61 -0.69 5.99 8.68
CA TYR A 61 -0.53 5.95 7.23
C TYR A 61 -1.72 5.24 6.58
N LEU A 62 -2.05 5.62 5.34
CA LEU A 62 -3.10 5.00 4.53
C LEU A 62 -2.64 4.82 3.08
N THR A 63 -2.79 3.60 2.58
CA THR A 63 -2.58 3.21 1.18
C THR A 63 -3.84 2.59 0.62
N LEU A 64 -4.20 2.95 -0.61
CA LEU A 64 -5.33 2.36 -1.33
C LEU A 64 -4.82 1.50 -2.48
N ALA A 65 -5.45 0.35 -2.67
CA ALA A 65 -5.25 -0.50 -3.83
C ALA A 65 -6.60 -0.95 -4.37
N GLN A 66 -6.71 -1.07 -5.69
CA GLN A 66 -7.93 -1.49 -6.37
C GLN A 66 -7.56 -2.50 -7.45
N GLY A 67 -8.30 -3.61 -7.49
CA GLY A 67 -8.20 -4.62 -8.52
C GLY A 67 -9.19 -4.40 -9.66
N THR A 68 -9.22 -5.35 -10.59
CA THR A 68 -10.17 -5.30 -11.71
C THR A 68 -11.62 -5.50 -11.27
N ASP A 69 -11.86 -6.08 -10.09
CA ASP A 69 -13.19 -6.19 -9.46
C ASP A 69 -13.78 -4.82 -9.09
N GLY A 70 -12.95 -3.78 -8.98
CA GLY A 70 -13.35 -2.43 -8.59
C GLY A 70 -13.49 -2.25 -7.08
N TYR A 71 -13.13 -3.25 -6.28
CA TYR A 71 -13.13 -3.14 -4.83
C TYR A 71 -11.93 -2.32 -4.36
N VAL A 72 -12.17 -1.42 -3.41
CA VAL A 72 -11.10 -0.61 -2.83
C VAL A 72 -10.63 -1.29 -1.56
N HIS A 73 -9.36 -1.69 -1.54
CA HIS A 73 -8.68 -2.22 -0.37
C HIS A 73 -7.90 -1.10 0.30
N PHE A 74 -8.15 -0.94 1.60
CA PHE A 74 -7.54 0.07 2.46
C PHE A 74 -6.50 -0.61 3.33
N LEU A 75 -5.25 -0.19 3.20
CA LEU A 75 -4.14 -0.69 4.00
C LEU A 75 -3.61 0.43 4.87
N GLY A 76 -3.60 0.21 6.18
CA GLY A 76 -3.15 1.20 7.16
C GLY A 76 -1.92 0.74 7.93
N ARG A 77 -1.03 1.67 8.26
CA ARG A 77 -0.11 1.51 9.40
C ARG A 77 -0.77 2.11 10.62
N ARG A 78 -1.04 1.28 11.63
CA ARG A 78 -1.66 1.72 12.87
C ARG A 78 -0.64 1.70 14.00
N GLU A 79 -0.63 2.73 14.85
CA GLU A 79 0.25 2.85 16.01
C GLU A 79 -0.54 3.23 17.25
N ARG A 80 -0.70 2.26 18.16
CA ARG A 80 -1.39 2.42 19.45
C ARG A 80 -0.40 2.40 20.60
N ARG A 81 -0.89 2.63 21.81
CA ARG A 81 -0.17 2.33 23.05
C ARG A 81 -0.89 1.24 23.83
N ASP A 82 -0.13 0.33 24.44
CA ASP A 82 -0.67 -0.59 25.45
C ASP A 82 -0.84 0.10 26.82
N ALA A 83 -1.26 -0.65 27.83
CA ALA A 83 -1.52 -0.13 29.18
C ALA A 83 -0.27 0.46 29.84
N GLU A 84 0.91 -0.05 29.48
CA GLU A 84 2.22 0.41 29.94
C GLU A 84 2.79 1.56 29.07
N GLY A 85 2.03 2.00 28.06
CA GLY A 85 2.39 3.10 27.18
C GLY A 85 3.36 2.74 26.06
N LYS A 86 3.68 1.47 25.85
CA LYS A 86 4.59 1.00 24.79
C LYS A 86 3.88 1.01 23.43
N PRO A 87 4.57 1.43 22.35
CA PRO A 87 4.00 1.46 21.01
C PRO A 87 3.68 0.05 20.48
N LEU A 88 2.43 -0.13 20.07
CA LEU A 88 1.93 -1.29 19.34
C LEU A 88 1.66 -0.90 17.90
N VAL A 89 2.48 -1.43 16.98
CA VAL A 89 2.37 -1.13 15.54
C VAL A 89 1.94 -2.36 14.76
N ASP A 90 0.87 -2.24 13.99
CA ASP A 90 0.40 -3.28 13.08
C ASP A 90 -0.01 -2.72 11.71
N VAL A 91 -0.02 -3.59 10.71
CA VAL A 91 -0.71 -3.32 9.44
C VAL A 91 -2.17 -3.69 9.62
N VAL A 92 -3.08 -2.88 9.10
CA VAL A 92 -4.52 -3.15 9.10
C VAL A 92 -5.08 -3.12 7.70
N HIS A 93 -6.17 -3.86 7.50
CA HIS A 93 -6.88 -3.97 6.23
C HIS A 93 -8.37 -3.73 6.43
N SER A 94 -8.97 -2.97 5.51
CA SER A 94 -10.41 -2.86 5.31
C SER A 94 -10.70 -2.89 3.80
N ILE A 95 -11.98 -3.08 3.44
CA ILE A 95 -12.42 -3.16 2.04
C ILE A 95 -13.75 -2.42 1.85
N GLN A 96 -13.92 -1.80 0.69
CA GLN A 96 -15.20 -1.30 0.20
C GLN A 96 -15.55 -2.00 -1.11
N TYR A 97 -16.69 -2.68 -1.13
CA TYR A 97 -17.15 -3.45 -2.28
C TYR A 97 -17.85 -2.60 -3.36
N GLN A 98 -18.40 -1.45 -2.98
CA GLN A 98 -19.19 -0.60 -3.87
C GLN A 98 -18.94 0.87 -3.55
N SER A 99 -18.80 1.70 -4.58
CA SER A 99 -18.73 3.15 -4.44
C SER A 99 -19.93 3.71 -3.68
N GLY A 100 -19.70 4.67 -2.80
CA GLY A 100 -20.74 5.26 -1.95
C GLY A 100 -21.18 4.37 -0.77
N ARG A 101 -20.81 3.09 -0.69
CA ARG A 101 -21.18 2.19 0.43
C ARG A 101 -20.16 2.19 1.57
N PRO A 102 -20.56 1.84 2.80
CA PRO A 102 -19.63 1.79 3.93
C PRO A 102 -18.41 0.88 3.69
N LEU A 103 -17.33 1.17 4.41
CA LEU A 103 -16.18 0.27 4.53
C LEU A 103 -16.55 -0.88 5.47
N MET A 104 -15.92 -2.04 5.27
CA MET A 104 -15.97 -3.13 6.24
C MET A 104 -15.09 -2.81 7.48
N ASP A 105 -15.25 -3.59 8.54
CA ASP A 105 -14.42 -3.45 9.74
C ASP A 105 -12.93 -3.60 9.44
N TRP A 106 -12.11 -2.81 10.14
CA TRP A 106 -10.66 -2.91 10.10
C TRP A 106 -10.18 -4.18 10.80
N ARG A 107 -9.36 -4.96 10.10
CA ARG A 107 -8.74 -6.19 10.63
C ARG A 107 -7.22 -6.04 10.66
N SER A 108 -6.61 -6.52 11.73
CA SER A 108 -5.14 -6.54 11.83
C SER A 108 -4.56 -7.63 10.93
N LEU A 109 -3.58 -7.23 10.11
CA LEU A 109 -2.64 -8.13 9.43
C LEU A 109 -1.35 -8.31 10.24
N GLY A 110 -1.31 -7.78 11.46
CA GLY A 110 -0.19 -7.91 12.40
C GLY A 110 1.07 -7.17 11.98
N ASN A 111 2.18 -7.52 12.65
CA ASN A 111 3.52 -7.01 12.40
C ASN A 111 4.45 -8.20 12.10
N PRO A 112 5.35 -8.11 11.11
CA PRO A 112 6.37 -9.14 10.86
C PRO A 112 7.26 -9.43 12.09
N HIS A 113 7.49 -8.44 12.96
CA HIS A 113 8.31 -8.57 14.17
C HIS A 113 7.49 -9.09 15.36
N THR A 114 7.15 -10.38 15.34
CA THR A 114 6.38 -11.02 16.43
C THR A 114 7.25 -11.40 17.64
N LYS A 115 8.54 -11.65 17.44
CA LYS A 115 9.49 -12.07 18.49
C LYS A 115 10.37 -10.93 19.00
N LEU A 116 10.56 -9.89 18.19
CA LEU A 116 11.41 -8.73 18.47
C LEU A 116 10.50 -7.49 18.50
N VAL A 117 9.59 -7.46 19.46
CA VAL A 117 8.50 -6.47 19.54
C VAL A 117 9.01 -5.04 19.68
N GLU A 118 10.22 -4.83 20.20
CA GLU A 118 10.91 -3.54 20.24
C GLU A 118 11.21 -2.97 18.85
N ARG A 119 11.22 -3.82 17.81
CA ARG A 119 11.40 -3.41 16.41
C ARG A 119 10.09 -3.02 15.73
N ALA A 120 8.94 -3.38 16.30
CA ALA A 120 7.63 -3.10 15.71
C ALA A 120 7.42 -1.61 15.33
N PRO A 121 7.86 -0.61 16.13
CA PRO A 121 7.69 0.80 15.79
C PRO A 121 8.39 1.26 14.51
N HIS A 122 9.42 0.53 14.07
CA HIS A 122 10.20 0.84 12.87
C HIS A 122 9.62 0.22 11.58
N LEU A 123 8.40 -0.32 11.65
CA LEU A 123 7.68 -0.76 10.46
C LEU A 123 7.33 0.45 9.59
N GLY A 124 7.67 0.40 8.31
CA GLY A 124 7.35 1.44 7.34
C GLY A 124 5.88 1.44 6.91
N ALA A 125 5.54 2.38 6.04
CA ALA A 125 4.24 2.45 5.39
C ALA A 125 3.96 1.21 4.51
N PRO A 126 2.72 0.70 4.46
CA PRO A 126 2.36 -0.41 3.58
C PRO A 126 2.24 0.06 2.14
N ALA A 127 2.81 -0.71 1.21
CA ALA A 127 2.47 -0.67 -0.20
C ALA A 127 1.55 -1.85 -0.54
N ALA A 128 0.70 -1.70 -1.54
CA ALA A 128 -0.22 -2.77 -1.91
C ALA A 128 -0.52 -2.81 -3.41
N ALA A 129 -0.79 -4.02 -3.90
CA ALA A 129 -1.29 -4.28 -5.24
C ALA A 129 -2.36 -5.36 -5.19
N VAL A 130 -3.34 -5.29 -6.10
CA VAL A 130 -4.40 -6.30 -6.25
C VAL A 130 -4.29 -6.88 -7.64
N ASP A 131 -4.02 -8.19 -7.73
CA ASP A 131 -3.87 -8.83 -9.04
C ASP A 131 -5.24 -9.00 -9.76
N THR A 132 -5.21 -9.51 -10.99
CA THR A 132 -6.43 -9.75 -11.77
C THR A 132 -7.30 -10.89 -11.21
N ALA A 133 -6.83 -11.64 -10.21
CA ALA A 133 -7.65 -12.60 -9.45
C ALA A 133 -8.36 -11.94 -8.24
N GLY A 134 -8.13 -10.66 -7.98
CA GLY A 134 -8.59 -9.98 -6.77
C GLY A 134 -7.72 -10.27 -5.55
N THR A 135 -6.55 -10.90 -5.72
CA THR A 135 -5.67 -11.25 -4.59
C THR A 135 -4.86 -10.04 -4.16
N VAL A 136 -5.04 -9.62 -2.92
CA VAL A 136 -4.31 -8.50 -2.32
C VAL A 136 -2.91 -8.93 -1.90
N HIS A 137 -1.91 -8.17 -2.33
CA HIS A 137 -0.52 -8.30 -1.93
C HIS A 137 -0.13 -7.05 -1.14
N VAL A 138 0.45 -7.24 0.05
CA VAL A 138 0.87 -6.18 0.97
C VAL A 138 2.36 -6.28 1.20
N PHE A 139 3.04 -5.15 1.11
CA PHE A 139 4.48 -5.02 1.28
C PHE A 139 4.78 -3.97 2.33
N VAL A 140 5.72 -4.24 3.22
CA VAL A 140 6.20 -3.28 4.21
C VAL A 140 7.70 -3.36 4.33
N ARG A 141 8.35 -2.20 4.44
CA ARG A 141 9.74 -2.12 4.89
C ARG A 141 9.77 -2.38 6.39
N ASP A 142 10.63 -3.30 6.83
CA ASP A 142 10.78 -3.64 8.23
C ASP A 142 11.89 -2.83 8.92
N ALA A 143 12.02 -3.03 10.23
CA ALA A 143 13.01 -2.35 11.07
C ALA A 143 14.47 -2.50 10.63
N VAL A 144 14.82 -3.57 9.90
CA VAL A 144 16.19 -3.80 9.39
C VAL A 144 16.34 -3.39 7.93
N GLY A 145 15.31 -2.77 7.34
CA GLY A 145 15.31 -2.38 5.93
C GLY A 145 15.16 -3.58 4.99
N SER A 146 14.53 -4.67 5.42
CA SER A 146 14.06 -5.72 4.50
C SER A 146 12.63 -5.42 4.04
N VAL A 147 12.26 -5.91 2.87
CA VAL A 147 10.87 -5.93 2.41
C VAL A 147 10.20 -7.21 2.92
N ARG A 148 9.09 -7.04 3.63
CA ARG A 148 8.21 -8.12 4.08
C ARG A 148 6.97 -8.12 3.20
N MET A 149 6.54 -9.31 2.79
CA MET A 149 5.39 -9.49 1.94
C MET A 149 4.36 -10.38 2.63
N ARG A 150 3.09 -10.04 2.49
CA ARG A 150 1.95 -10.88 2.91
C ARG A 150 0.89 -10.79 1.82
N ARG A 151 0.23 -11.89 1.50
CA ARG A 151 -0.90 -11.87 0.56
C ARG A 151 -2.12 -12.58 1.14
N GLU A 152 -3.27 -12.19 0.62
CA GLU A 152 -4.50 -12.94 0.79
C GLU A 152 -4.36 -14.30 0.09
N GLY A 153 -4.69 -15.36 0.80
CA GLY A 153 -4.73 -16.73 0.31
C GLY A 153 -6.17 -17.15 -0.03
N LYS A 154 -6.33 -18.44 -0.35
CA LYS A 154 -7.65 -19.01 -0.68
C LYS A 154 -8.66 -18.81 0.45
N GLY A 155 -9.88 -18.41 0.09
CA GLY A 155 -10.98 -18.21 1.05
C GLY A 155 -10.80 -17.02 1.98
N GLY A 156 -10.00 -16.02 1.58
CA GLY A 156 -9.79 -14.78 2.34
C GLY A 156 -8.86 -14.89 3.54
N LYS A 157 -8.14 -16.02 3.70
CA LYS A 157 -7.17 -16.21 4.77
C LYS A 157 -5.82 -15.61 4.37
N TRP A 158 -5.25 -14.75 5.20
CA TRP A 158 -3.93 -14.18 4.95
C TRP A 158 -2.80 -15.19 5.23
N GLU A 159 -1.90 -15.36 4.27
CA GLU A 159 -0.68 -16.17 4.43
C GLU A 159 0.27 -15.58 5.50
N GLY A 160 1.35 -16.28 5.86
CA GLY A 160 2.38 -15.72 6.74
C GLY A 160 3.22 -14.62 6.07
N TRP A 161 3.91 -13.81 6.86
CA TRP A 161 4.86 -12.82 6.34
C TRP A 161 6.09 -13.52 5.71
N LYS A 162 6.33 -13.30 4.42
CA LYS A 162 7.52 -13.70 3.68
C LYS A 162 8.57 -12.59 3.72
N ASP A 163 9.84 -12.98 3.73
CA ASP A 163 11.00 -12.07 3.77
C ASP A 163 11.70 -12.07 2.42
N PHE A 164 11.94 -10.89 1.84
CA PHE A 164 12.69 -10.77 0.58
C PHE A 164 14.20 -10.85 0.78
N LYS A 165 14.67 -10.98 2.03
CA LYS A 165 16.09 -11.20 2.38
C LYS A 165 17.02 -10.12 1.86
N VAL A 166 16.53 -8.89 1.80
CA VAL A 166 17.33 -7.69 1.52
C VAL A 166 17.51 -6.86 2.78
N ARG A 167 18.38 -5.84 2.70
CA ARG A 167 18.64 -4.89 3.77
C ARG A 167 18.71 -3.50 3.19
N ASP A 168 18.63 -2.51 4.08
CA ASP A 168 18.87 -1.11 3.78
C ASP A 168 17.94 -0.51 2.70
N THR A 169 16.75 -1.10 2.51
CA THR A 169 15.70 -0.44 1.74
C THR A 169 15.18 0.78 2.49
N LEU A 170 14.86 1.82 1.76
CA LEU A 170 14.28 3.07 2.23
C LEU A 170 12.75 2.99 2.19
N ASP A 171 12.09 4.01 2.75
CA ASP A 171 10.64 4.15 2.66
C ASP A 171 10.19 4.46 1.24
N GLY A 172 8.94 4.14 0.91
CA GLY A 172 8.39 4.31 -0.43
C GLY A 172 8.51 3.08 -1.32
N THR A 173 8.25 1.88 -0.77
CA THR A 173 8.05 0.69 -1.59
C THR A 173 6.86 0.93 -2.53
N VAL A 174 7.00 0.56 -3.80
CA VAL A 174 5.95 0.65 -4.81
C VAL A 174 5.59 -0.76 -5.24
N ALA A 175 4.30 -1.09 -5.24
CA ALA A 175 3.79 -2.36 -5.74
C ALA A 175 2.74 -2.09 -6.82
N VAL A 176 2.83 -2.78 -7.94
CA VAL A 176 1.93 -2.62 -9.08
C VAL A 176 1.51 -4.00 -9.57
N ALA A 177 0.21 -4.16 -9.83
CA ALA A 177 -0.31 -5.26 -10.64
C ALA A 177 -0.40 -4.79 -12.09
N THR A 178 0.19 -5.56 -13.00
CA THR A 178 0.05 -5.33 -14.44
C THR A 178 -1.32 -5.79 -14.94
N SER A 179 -1.68 -5.35 -16.14
CA SER A 179 -2.90 -5.74 -16.84
C SER A 179 -3.04 -7.25 -17.04
N THR A 180 -1.94 -8.02 -17.08
CA THR A 180 -1.97 -9.49 -17.14
C THR A 180 -2.06 -10.16 -15.77
N GLY A 181 -2.03 -9.38 -14.69
CA GLY A 181 -2.12 -9.85 -13.31
C GLY A 181 -0.80 -10.32 -12.72
N ARG A 182 0.34 -9.88 -13.27
CA ARG A 182 1.64 -10.07 -12.61
C ARG A 182 1.88 -8.92 -11.65
N ILE A 183 2.48 -9.24 -10.51
CA ILE A 183 2.91 -8.23 -9.54
C ILE A 183 4.36 -7.88 -9.79
N GLU A 184 4.67 -6.60 -9.75
CA GLU A 184 6.02 -6.07 -9.68
C GLU A 184 6.16 -5.17 -8.45
N VAL A 185 7.32 -5.21 -7.82
CA VAL A 185 7.65 -4.45 -6.61
C VAL A 185 8.98 -3.73 -6.82
N LEU A 186 8.99 -2.45 -6.51
CA LEU A 186 10.18 -1.62 -6.46
C LEU A 186 10.40 -1.15 -5.02
N ALA A 187 11.60 -1.35 -4.49
CA ALA A 187 11.97 -0.87 -3.16
C ALA A 187 13.21 0.03 -3.27
N PRO A 188 13.09 1.33 -2.92
CA PRO A 188 14.23 2.24 -3.00
C PRO A 188 15.33 1.81 -2.02
N SER A 189 16.59 2.06 -2.36
CA SER A 189 17.75 1.89 -1.47
C SER A 189 18.75 3.02 -1.70
N GLY A 190 19.78 3.12 -0.86
CA GLY A 190 20.84 4.12 -1.03
C GLY A 190 21.77 3.90 -2.22
N LYS A 191 21.59 2.84 -3.01
CA LYS A 191 22.47 2.49 -4.16
C LYS A 191 21.73 2.37 -5.49
N ALA A 192 20.50 1.85 -5.45
CA ALA A 192 19.65 1.63 -6.60
C ALA A 192 18.21 1.39 -6.12
N THR A 193 17.26 1.32 -7.04
CA THR A 193 15.92 0.85 -6.72
C THR A 193 15.83 -0.65 -7.01
N LEU A 194 15.67 -1.39 -5.93
CA LEU A 194 15.63 -2.85 -5.93
C LEU A 194 14.32 -3.33 -6.58
N ARG A 195 14.38 -4.26 -7.53
CA ARG A 195 13.20 -4.75 -8.26
C ARG A 195 12.89 -6.22 -8.01
N TRP A 196 11.61 -6.56 -7.92
CA TRP A 196 11.11 -7.94 -7.97
C TRP A 196 9.91 -8.02 -8.90
N ALA A 197 9.80 -9.12 -9.64
CA ALA A 197 8.67 -9.35 -10.53
C ALA A 197 8.19 -10.79 -10.43
N GLN A 198 6.91 -11.01 -10.66
CA GLN A 198 6.39 -12.34 -10.96
C GLN A 198 6.72 -12.68 -12.41
N GLU A 199 7.21 -13.88 -12.67
CA GLU A 199 7.38 -14.41 -14.04
C GLU A 199 6.03 -14.78 -14.68
N LYS A 200 5.09 -15.23 -13.85
CA LYS A 200 3.72 -15.60 -14.23
C LYS A 200 2.72 -15.16 -13.17
N ARG A 201 1.48 -14.91 -13.58
CA ARG A 201 0.37 -14.53 -12.67
C ARG A 201 0.29 -15.50 -11.49
N GLY A 202 0.21 -14.96 -10.28
CA GLY A 202 0.10 -15.74 -9.03
C GLY A 202 1.37 -16.50 -8.62
N GLY A 203 2.45 -16.38 -9.40
CA GLY A 203 3.76 -16.95 -9.07
C GLY A 203 4.42 -16.26 -7.88
N ASP A 204 5.58 -16.77 -7.49
CA ASP A 204 6.42 -16.05 -6.52
C ASP A 204 7.04 -14.80 -7.14
N LEU A 205 7.24 -13.77 -6.32
CA LEU A 205 8.08 -12.63 -6.67
C LEU A 205 9.54 -13.06 -6.62
N VAL A 206 10.23 -12.91 -7.75
CA VAL A 206 11.66 -13.21 -7.90
C VAL A 206 12.45 -11.93 -8.11
N ARG A 207 13.73 -11.94 -7.73
CA ARG A 207 14.64 -10.81 -7.92
C ARG A 207 14.83 -10.54 -9.41
N ALA A 208 14.63 -9.30 -9.84
CA ALA A 208 14.91 -8.83 -11.20
C ALA A 208 16.06 -7.84 -11.20
N ASP A 209 16.47 -7.39 -12.38
CA ASP A 209 17.48 -6.34 -12.53
C ASP A 209 17.05 -5.05 -11.82
N ASP A 210 17.98 -4.46 -11.09
CA ASP A 210 17.75 -3.22 -10.35
C ASP A 210 17.61 -2.04 -11.30
N VAL A 211 16.74 -1.10 -10.94
CA VAL A 211 16.63 0.17 -11.64
C VAL A 211 17.77 1.05 -11.13
N PRO A 212 18.69 1.53 -12.01
CA PRO A 212 19.88 2.29 -11.62
C PRO A 212 19.51 3.75 -11.30
N LEU A 213 18.61 3.92 -10.35
CA LEU A 213 18.10 5.19 -9.85
C LEU A 213 18.06 5.15 -8.32
N VAL A 214 18.59 6.18 -7.67
CA VAL A 214 18.49 6.40 -6.22
C VAL A 214 17.42 7.46 -6.00
N PRO A 215 16.16 7.06 -5.75
CA PRO A 215 15.08 8.02 -5.62
C PRO A 215 15.09 8.66 -4.23
N ALA A 216 14.61 9.90 -4.14
CA ALA A 216 14.21 10.48 -2.87
C ALA A 216 13.18 9.54 -2.20
N PRO A 217 13.35 9.14 -0.93
CA PRO A 217 12.43 8.21 -0.27
C PRO A 217 10.98 8.67 -0.36
N GLY A 218 10.07 7.74 -0.68
CA GLY A 218 8.64 8.04 -0.84
C GLY A 218 8.23 8.75 -2.14
N SER A 219 9.17 9.16 -3.01
CA SER A 219 8.83 9.87 -4.26
C SER A 219 8.46 8.97 -5.44
N GLY A 220 8.68 7.67 -5.31
CA GLY A 220 8.52 6.71 -6.39
C GLY A 220 7.07 6.39 -6.72
N THR A 221 6.77 6.23 -8.00
CA THR A 221 5.53 5.65 -8.52
C THR A 221 5.80 4.87 -9.79
N ALA A 222 5.02 3.83 -10.06
CA ALA A 222 5.14 3.04 -11.28
C ALA A 222 3.80 2.93 -12.00
N LEU A 223 3.86 3.03 -13.33
CA LEU A 223 2.71 2.95 -14.22
C LEU A 223 2.99 1.92 -15.31
N GLU A 224 2.00 1.10 -15.64
CA GLU A 224 2.07 0.25 -16.82
C GLU A 224 1.89 1.10 -18.08
N THR A 225 2.92 1.14 -18.92
CA THR A 225 2.97 1.93 -20.17
C THR A 225 2.91 1.06 -21.43
N GLY A 226 2.85 -0.25 -21.26
CA GLY A 226 2.53 -1.26 -22.27
C GLY A 226 2.29 -2.60 -21.58
N PRO A 227 1.76 -3.62 -22.26
CA PRO A 227 1.46 -4.92 -21.63
C PRO A 227 2.67 -5.46 -20.85
N ASP A 228 2.52 -5.54 -19.53
CA ASP A 228 3.55 -5.93 -18.56
C ASP A 228 4.85 -5.12 -18.57
N ARG A 229 4.79 -3.90 -19.08
CA ARG A 229 5.90 -2.97 -19.08
C ARG A 229 5.58 -1.84 -18.12
N LEU A 230 6.31 -1.80 -17.01
CA LEU A 230 6.23 -0.69 -16.07
C LEU A 230 7.27 0.38 -16.39
N THR A 231 6.85 1.63 -16.30
CA THR A 231 7.73 2.80 -16.22
C THR A 231 7.72 3.29 -14.78
N TYR A 232 8.92 3.41 -14.20
CA TYR A 232 9.12 3.95 -12.85
C TYR A 232 9.47 5.44 -12.93
N TYR A 233 8.75 6.24 -12.16
CA TYR A 233 8.96 7.68 -12.02
C TYR A 233 9.33 7.96 -10.57
N ALA A 234 10.35 8.75 -10.33
CA ALA A 234 10.72 9.20 -8.99
C ALA A 234 11.51 10.51 -9.07
N ALA A 235 11.56 11.23 -7.96
CA ALA A 235 12.49 12.35 -7.83
C ALA A 235 13.89 11.79 -7.55
N ASP A 236 14.91 12.27 -8.27
CA ASP A 236 16.29 11.89 -7.99
C ASP A 236 16.70 12.45 -6.62
N ALA A 237 17.34 11.63 -5.79
CA ALA A 237 17.87 12.07 -4.50
C ALA A 237 19.14 12.92 -4.66
N LEU A 238 19.81 12.86 -5.81
CA LEU A 238 21.11 13.47 -6.05
C LEU A 238 21.05 14.84 -6.75
N GLY A 239 19.88 15.24 -7.27
CA GLY A 239 19.66 16.53 -7.93
C GLY A 239 19.90 16.48 -9.44
#